data_AF-A0AAD7R6I6-F1
#
_entry.id   AF-A0AAD7R6I6-F1
#
_cell.length_a   1.000
_cell.length_b   1.000
_cell.length_c   1.000
_cell.angle_alpha   90.00
_cell.angle_beta   90.00
_cell.angle_gamma   90.00
#
_symmetry.space_group_name_H-M   'P 1'
#
loop_
_entity.id
_entity.type
_entity.pdbx_description
1 polymer ?
#
loop_
_entity_poly.entity_id
_entity_poly.type
_entity_poly.pdbx_seq_one_letter_code
_entity_poly.pdbx_strand_id
1 'polypeptide(L)'
;MPVLRLYLDEDADLKTDYRLSRASLQHLIGMLRSHQDHGWGHYLEVLVFVFWLASATSYRVVSRCFNIPRSTVHEMVHRVTKKLLKLNNLVIHFPSHADLENVGNGFAQLAGSPAFSRVVGSIDGCQIRVKPPSADAQCYLNRKLFYSVQLQAVSRPPGDVPGYFYRIPGSVHDTRVLKNSPLYTQQLYPPEGFCILGDGGYPCLSAPIALITPYKEPVRLVVARRFNHRHAKARSIIERSFGIMKTRWRSIFFKSLEVKPTFAPQVIACCTILHNICVSNGDIMEPAEEVFRPDDNADQPHLHQDQQRGEQIREHMAAAVSARMVWWQLLRLSHCSSRGMSPPDGGNKGRRLDRWPPPKCLIHEGVPLPRPRSGFA
;
A
#
# COMPACT_ATOMS: atom_id res chain seq x y z
N MET A 1 2.80 31.83 -24.00
CA MET A 1 2.34 30.65 -23.22
C MET A 1 2.74 30.83 -21.77
N PRO A 2 1.88 31.39 -20.91
CA PRO A 2 2.21 31.64 -19.51
C PRO A 2 2.66 30.38 -18.76
N VAL A 3 2.02 29.25 -19.03
CA VAL A 3 2.31 27.95 -18.38
C VAL A 3 3.69 27.40 -18.78
N LEU A 4 4.08 27.50 -20.06
CA LEU A 4 5.42 27.09 -20.49
C LEU A 4 6.52 28.01 -19.92
N ARG A 5 6.22 29.29 -19.69
CA ARG A 5 7.15 30.21 -19.04
C ARG A 5 7.44 29.78 -17.60
N LEU A 6 6.44 29.26 -16.86
CA LEU A 6 6.66 28.71 -15.51
C LEU A 6 7.64 27.54 -15.51
N TYR A 7 7.61 26.68 -16.54
CA TYR A 7 8.60 25.62 -16.66
C TYR A 7 10.01 26.15 -16.98
N LEU A 8 10.10 27.15 -17.85
CA LEU A 8 11.37 27.75 -18.29
C LEU A 8 12.02 28.63 -17.22
N ASP A 9 11.22 29.21 -16.33
CA ASP A 9 11.69 29.94 -15.16
C ASP A 9 12.19 28.94 -14.12
N GLU A 10 13.47 28.97 -13.76
CA GLU A 10 14.09 28.00 -12.85
C GLU A 10 13.58 28.15 -11.41
N ASP A 11 13.21 29.38 -11.02
CA ASP A 11 12.78 29.74 -9.67
C ASP A 11 11.28 29.51 -9.44
N ALA A 12 10.51 29.27 -10.50
CA ALA A 12 9.07 29.05 -10.40
C ALA A 12 8.72 27.70 -9.74
N ASP A 13 7.77 27.74 -8.81
CA ASP A 13 7.22 26.54 -8.17
C ASP A 13 6.25 25.81 -9.11
N LEU A 14 6.69 24.64 -9.60
CA LEU A 14 5.90 23.79 -10.50
C LEU A 14 4.80 22.99 -9.77
N LYS A 15 4.82 22.90 -8.44
CA LYS A 15 3.83 22.10 -7.70
C LYS A 15 2.41 22.66 -7.83
N THR A 16 2.27 23.97 -8.03
CA THR A 16 0.95 24.60 -8.17
C THR A 16 0.22 24.14 -9.44
N ASP A 17 0.90 24.17 -10.58
CA ASP A 17 0.29 23.87 -11.90
C ASP A 17 0.51 22.44 -12.37
N TYR A 18 1.64 21.83 -12.02
CA TYR A 18 2.02 20.48 -12.46
C TYR A 18 1.90 19.42 -11.36
N ARG A 19 1.76 19.81 -10.07
CA ARG A 19 1.67 18.89 -8.92
C ARG A 19 2.90 18.00 -8.72
N LEU A 20 4.00 18.34 -9.38
CA LEU A 20 5.28 17.65 -9.34
C LEU A 20 6.39 18.66 -9.02
N SER A 21 7.40 18.20 -8.29
CA SER A 21 8.67 18.93 -8.20
C SER A 21 9.39 18.96 -9.55
N ARG A 22 10.27 19.97 -9.75
CA ARG A 22 11.11 20.08 -10.95
C ARG A 22 11.98 18.84 -11.16
N ALA A 23 12.57 18.31 -10.09
CA ALA A 23 13.37 17.09 -10.13
C ALA A 23 12.55 15.88 -10.61
N SER A 24 11.34 15.69 -10.06
CA SER A 24 10.45 14.60 -10.47
C SER A 24 10.01 14.73 -11.92
N LEU A 25 9.73 15.95 -12.38
CA LEU A 25 9.33 16.21 -13.76
C LEU A 25 10.48 15.99 -14.75
N GLN A 26 11.70 16.45 -14.44
CA GLN A 26 12.89 16.21 -15.25
C GLN A 26 13.22 14.71 -15.31
N HIS A 27 13.12 14.01 -14.18
CA HIS A 27 13.32 12.56 -14.13
C HIS A 27 12.29 11.84 -15.01
N LEU A 28 11.01 12.21 -14.93
CA LEU A 28 9.94 11.68 -15.78
C LEU A 28 10.22 11.91 -17.28
N ILE A 29 10.63 13.12 -17.65
CA ILE A 29 10.99 13.44 -19.04
C ILE A 29 12.15 12.56 -19.50
N GLY A 30 13.17 12.35 -18.66
CA GLY A 30 14.28 11.45 -18.94
C GLY A 30 13.84 10.01 -19.16
N MET A 31 12.99 9.47 -18.26
CA MET A 31 12.48 8.09 -18.35
C MET A 31 11.64 7.83 -19.60
N LEU A 32 10.89 8.83 -20.07
CA LEU A 32 10.00 8.69 -21.22
C LEU A 32 10.68 8.97 -22.57
N ARG A 33 11.96 9.33 -22.56
CA ARG A 33 12.73 9.67 -23.77
C ARG A 33 12.97 8.42 -24.62
N SER A 34 12.56 8.47 -25.88
CA SER A 34 12.85 7.49 -26.92
C SER A 34 14.03 7.92 -27.77
N HIS A 35 14.71 6.97 -28.41
CA HIS A 35 15.73 7.26 -29.44
C HIS A 35 15.19 8.08 -30.63
N GLN A 36 13.88 8.00 -30.87
CA GLN A 36 13.20 8.74 -31.94
C GLN A 36 12.80 10.17 -31.52
N ASP A 37 12.93 10.51 -30.24
CA ASP A 37 12.56 11.84 -29.74
C ASP A 37 13.70 12.83 -30.02
N HIS A 38 13.47 13.76 -30.95
CA HIS A 38 14.40 14.85 -31.29
C HIS A 38 13.84 16.21 -30.87
N GLY A 39 14.72 17.08 -30.38
CA GLY A 39 14.40 18.46 -30.01
C GLY A 39 13.43 18.60 -28.83
N TRP A 40 12.69 19.70 -28.82
CA TRP A 40 11.80 20.11 -27.72
C TRP A 40 10.42 19.44 -27.71
N GLY A 41 10.09 18.65 -28.74
CA GLY A 41 8.76 18.05 -28.90
C GLY A 41 8.38 17.14 -27.74
N HIS A 42 9.29 16.24 -27.32
CA HIS A 42 9.06 15.32 -26.21
C HIS A 42 8.84 16.03 -24.87
N TYR A 43 9.61 17.09 -24.60
CA TYR A 43 9.43 17.91 -23.41
C TYR A 43 8.01 18.50 -23.37
N LEU A 44 7.58 19.07 -24.50
CA LEU A 44 6.25 19.66 -24.62
C LEU A 44 5.14 18.62 -24.41
N GLU A 45 5.27 17.43 -24.98
CA GLU A 45 4.30 16.34 -24.80
C GLU A 45 4.10 15.98 -23.32
N VAL A 46 5.19 15.79 -22.58
CA VAL A 46 5.14 15.45 -21.16
C VAL A 46 4.56 16.60 -20.35
N LEU A 47 4.95 17.84 -20.64
CA LEU A 47 4.41 19.03 -19.96
C LEU A 47 2.89 19.18 -20.19
N VAL A 48 2.43 19.03 -21.43
CA VAL A 48 1.01 19.08 -21.78
C VAL A 48 0.25 17.99 -21.04
N PHE A 49 0.78 16.77 -21.00
CA PHE A 49 0.15 15.64 -20.30
C PHE A 49 0.06 15.86 -18.79
N VAL A 50 1.15 16.28 -18.14
CA VAL A 50 1.17 16.50 -16.68
C VAL A 50 0.26 17.66 -16.30
N PHE A 51 0.28 18.76 -17.07
CA PHE A 51 -0.65 19.87 -16.84
C PHE A 51 -2.12 19.44 -17.00
N TRP A 52 -2.40 18.63 -18.01
CA TRP A 52 -3.75 18.08 -18.21
C TRP A 52 -4.20 17.22 -17.02
N LEU A 53 -3.33 16.37 -16.48
CA LEU A 53 -3.61 15.57 -15.27
C LEU A 53 -3.80 16.43 -14.02
N ALA A 54 -2.89 17.37 -13.77
CA ALA A 54 -2.91 18.23 -12.60
C ALA A 54 -4.18 19.11 -12.55
N SER A 55 -4.56 19.67 -13.70
CA SER A 55 -5.74 20.52 -13.84
C SER A 55 -7.05 19.73 -13.98
N ALA A 56 -6.99 18.47 -14.43
CA ALA A 56 -8.09 17.65 -14.93
C ALA A 56 -9.08 18.44 -15.80
N THR A 57 -8.56 19.30 -16.68
CA THR A 57 -9.38 20.15 -17.54
C THR A 57 -9.67 19.47 -18.87
N SER A 58 -10.67 19.98 -19.57
CA SER A 58 -10.97 19.53 -20.94
C SER A 58 -9.80 19.84 -21.89
N TYR A 59 -9.63 19.02 -22.93
CA TYR A 59 -8.63 19.26 -23.97
C TYR A 59 -8.74 20.65 -24.63
N ARG A 60 -9.93 21.27 -24.59
CA ARG A 60 -10.15 22.64 -25.08
C ARG A 60 -9.40 23.68 -24.25
N VAL A 61 -9.35 23.51 -22.92
CA VAL A 61 -8.65 24.45 -22.02
C VAL A 61 -7.15 24.30 -22.22
N VAL A 62 -6.63 23.07 -22.19
CA VAL A 62 -5.21 22.79 -22.43
C VAL A 62 -4.77 23.31 -23.81
N SER A 63 -5.58 23.10 -24.85
CA SER A 63 -5.35 23.64 -26.19
C SER A 63 -5.15 25.16 -26.19
N ARG A 64 -5.97 25.91 -25.44
CA ARG A 64 -5.83 27.38 -25.31
C ARG A 64 -4.61 27.78 -24.48
N CYS A 65 -4.31 27.07 -23.40
CA CYS A 65 -3.17 27.37 -22.52
C CYS A 65 -1.81 27.21 -23.22
N PHE A 66 -1.69 26.19 -24.08
CA PHE A 66 -0.46 25.89 -24.83
C PHE A 66 -0.50 26.40 -26.28
N ASN A 67 -1.65 26.90 -26.75
CA ASN A 67 -1.90 27.30 -28.14
C ASN A 67 -1.55 26.19 -29.15
N ILE A 68 -2.02 24.98 -28.83
CA ILE A 68 -1.83 23.77 -29.63
C ILE A 68 -3.22 23.31 -30.09
N PRO A 69 -3.42 22.83 -31.33
CA PRO A 69 -4.70 22.29 -31.76
C PRO A 69 -5.21 21.18 -30.85
N ARG A 70 -6.54 21.13 -30.63
CA ARG A 70 -7.17 20.15 -29.73
C ARG A 70 -6.87 18.70 -30.13
N SER A 71 -6.81 18.40 -31.42
CA SER A 71 -6.44 17.08 -31.96
C SER A 71 -5.03 16.68 -31.53
N THR A 72 -4.07 17.60 -31.65
CA THR A 72 -2.69 17.39 -31.23
C THR A 72 -2.58 17.17 -29.73
N VAL A 73 -3.27 17.97 -28.89
CA VAL A 73 -3.31 17.74 -27.43
C VAL A 73 -3.83 16.35 -27.10
N HIS A 74 -4.91 15.92 -27.75
CA HIS A 74 -5.46 14.58 -27.58
C HIS A 74 -4.44 13.51 -27.95
N GLU A 75 -3.78 13.62 -29.10
CA GLU A 75 -2.72 12.68 -29.53
C GLU A 75 -1.56 12.62 -28.55
N MET A 76 -1.08 13.78 -28.06
CA MET A 76 0.00 13.85 -27.08
C MET A 76 -0.39 13.14 -25.78
N VAL A 77 -1.59 13.39 -25.25
CA VAL A 77 -2.08 12.75 -24.03
C VAL A 77 -2.10 11.23 -24.19
N HIS A 78 -2.69 10.73 -25.27
CA HIS A 78 -2.76 9.29 -25.54
C HIS A 78 -1.37 8.66 -25.76
N ARG A 79 -0.44 9.38 -26.41
CA ARG A 79 0.94 8.92 -26.65
C ARG A 79 1.72 8.81 -25.33
N VAL A 80 1.67 9.84 -24.49
CA VAL A 80 2.33 9.84 -23.18
C VAL A 80 1.72 8.79 -22.26
N THR A 81 0.38 8.62 -22.25
CA THR A 81 -0.26 7.52 -21.53
C THR A 81 0.31 6.16 -21.93
N LYS A 82 0.42 5.89 -23.24
CA LYS A 82 1.02 4.62 -23.72
C LYS A 82 2.49 4.46 -23.29
N LYS A 83 3.29 5.53 -23.35
CA LYS A 83 4.70 5.50 -22.89
C LYS A 83 4.76 5.21 -21.38
N LEU A 84 3.93 5.86 -20.56
CA LEU A 84 3.88 5.65 -19.11
C LEU A 84 3.45 4.24 -18.72
N LEU A 85 2.43 3.69 -19.38
CA LEU A 85 1.96 2.33 -19.10
C LEU A 85 3.05 1.28 -19.33
N LYS A 86 4.03 1.52 -20.22
CA LYS A 86 5.18 0.64 -20.41
C LYS A 86 6.17 0.67 -19.23
N LEU A 87 6.20 1.78 -18.47
CA LEU A 87 7.03 1.90 -17.27
C LEU A 87 6.43 1.20 -16.04
N ASN A 88 5.21 0.68 -16.15
CA ASN A 88 4.50 0.05 -15.04
C ASN A 88 5.35 -0.99 -14.30
N ASN A 89 5.97 -1.90 -15.04
CA ASN A 89 6.74 -3.01 -14.45
C ASN A 89 8.08 -2.57 -13.86
N LEU A 90 8.58 -1.38 -14.24
CA LEU A 90 9.80 -0.80 -13.67
C LEU A 90 9.49 -0.11 -12.33
N VAL A 91 8.34 0.56 -12.26
CA VAL A 91 7.98 1.41 -11.12
C VAL A 91 7.19 0.65 -10.04
N ILE A 92 6.49 -0.41 -10.43
CA ILE A 92 5.53 -1.12 -9.57
C ILE A 92 5.93 -2.60 -9.53
N HIS A 93 6.61 -2.97 -8.45
CA HIS A 93 7.08 -4.33 -8.20
C HIS A 93 6.90 -4.72 -6.73
N PHE A 94 6.71 -6.02 -6.50
CA PHE A 94 6.70 -6.61 -5.17
C PHE A 94 8.13 -6.60 -4.58
N PRO A 95 8.24 -6.54 -3.24
CA PRO A 95 9.54 -6.63 -2.56
C PRO A 95 10.28 -7.91 -2.96
N SER A 96 11.61 -7.83 -3.00
CA SER A 96 12.43 -9.04 -3.04
C SER A 96 12.27 -9.81 -1.72
N HIS A 97 12.62 -11.10 -1.71
CA HIS A 97 12.55 -11.90 -0.47
C HIS A 97 13.43 -11.32 0.65
N ALA A 98 14.55 -10.69 0.31
CA ALA A 98 15.43 -10.03 1.26
C ALA A 98 14.78 -8.81 1.93
N ASP A 99 13.84 -8.15 1.25
CA ASP A 99 13.16 -6.96 1.77
C ASP A 99 11.93 -7.31 2.63
N LEU A 100 11.40 -8.53 2.54
CA LEU A 100 10.16 -8.93 3.23
C LEU A 100 10.25 -8.75 4.75
N GLU A 101 11.42 -9.04 5.34
CA GLU A 101 11.65 -8.82 6.76
C GLU A 101 11.59 -7.34 7.13
N ASN A 102 12.15 -6.46 6.30
CA ASN A 102 12.10 -5.02 6.50
C ASN A 102 10.67 -4.49 6.37
N VAL A 103 9.92 -4.96 5.38
CA VAL A 103 8.50 -4.64 5.21
C VAL A 103 7.70 -5.09 6.43
N GLY A 104 7.92 -6.33 6.88
CA GLY A 104 7.30 -6.90 8.08
C GLY A 104 7.60 -6.11 9.36
N ASN A 105 8.85 -5.69 9.53
CA ASN A 105 9.26 -4.81 10.62
C ASN A 105 8.54 -3.46 10.56
N GLY A 106 8.37 -2.89 9.36
CA GLY A 106 7.57 -1.69 9.15
C GLY A 106 6.12 -1.85 9.60
N PHE A 107 5.47 -2.97 9.26
CA PHE A 107 4.11 -3.25 9.73
C PHE A 107 4.03 -3.50 11.24
N ALA A 108 5.03 -4.16 11.82
CA ALA A 108 5.13 -4.34 13.27
C ALA A 108 5.25 -2.99 14.01
N GLN A 109 6.00 -2.03 13.45
CA GLN A 109 6.12 -0.68 13.97
C GLN A 109 4.80 0.10 13.84
N LEU A 110 4.16 0.09 12.66
CA LEU A 110 2.87 0.75 12.42
C LEU A 110 1.77 0.23 13.36
N ALA A 111 1.65 -1.09 13.48
CA ALA A 111 0.73 -1.72 14.41
C ALA A 111 1.09 -1.41 15.86
N GLY A 112 2.37 -1.23 16.17
CA GLY A 112 2.93 -1.22 17.52
C GLY A 112 2.86 -2.60 18.18
N SER A 113 3.02 -3.67 17.39
CA SER A 113 3.05 -5.05 17.85
C SER A 113 3.87 -5.94 16.91
N PRO A 114 4.81 -6.75 17.43
CA PRO A 114 5.62 -7.68 16.64
C PRO A 114 4.81 -8.84 16.03
N ALA A 115 3.55 -9.03 16.45
CA ALA A 115 2.63 -9.99 15.83
C ALA A 115 2.38 -9.69 14.34
N PHE A 116 2.66 -8.47 13.89
CA PHE A 116 2.49 -8.04 12.49
C PHE A 116 3.79 -8.15 11.66
N SER A 117 4.84 -8.79 12.19
CA SER A 117 6.13 -8.97 11.49
C SER A 117 6.07 -9.84 10.23
N ARG A 118 5.01 -10.65 10.07
CA ARG A 118 4.76 -11.46 8.87
C ARG A 118 3.80 -10.78 7.88
N VAL A 119 3.39 -9.54 8.16
CA VAL A 119 2.55 -8.77 7.24
C VAL A 119 3.43 -8.08 6.22
N VAL A 120 3.08 -8.21 4.94
CA VAL A 120 3.90 -7.67 3.85
C VAL A 120 3.12 -6.77 2.89
N GLY A 121 1.86 -6.49 3.20
CA GLY A 121 1.07 -5.53 2.44
C GLY A 121 -0.29 -5.27 3.08
N SER A 122 -0.89 -4.14 2.73
CA SER A 122 -2.28 -3.84 3.04
C SER A 122 -3.03 -3.55 1.74
N ILE A 123 -4.15 -4.28 1.53
CA ILE A 123 -4.95 -4.20 0.31
C ILE A 123 -6.22 -3.40 0.54
N ASP A 124 -6.55 -2.48 -0.35
CA ASP A 124 -7.81 -1.75 -0.25
C ASP A 124 -8.35 -1.31 -1.61
N GLY A 125 -9.65 -1.03 -1.66
CA GLY A 125 -10.36 -0.52 -2.83
C GLY A 125 -10.66 0.97 -2.73
N CYS A 126 -10.40 1.71 -3.81
CA CYS A 126 -10.77 3.12 -3.94
C CYS A 126 -11.70 3.31 -5.16
N GLN A 127 -12.86 3.92 -4.94
CA GLN A 127 -13.81 4.26 -6.00
C GLN A 127 -13.48 5.63 -6.62
N ILE A 128 -13.31 5.67 -7.94
CA ILE A 128 -12.93 6.88 -8.70
C ILE A 128 -14.09 7.26 -9.61
N ARG A 129 -14.58 8.50 -9.48
CA ARG A 129 -15.76 8.98 -10.22
C ARG A 129 -15.47 9.09 -11.72
N VAL A 130 -16.36 8.54 -12.54
CA VAL A 130 -16.29 8.64 -14.01
C VAL A 130 -17.64 9.07 -14.58
N LYS A 131 -17.63 9.64 -15.79
CA LYS A 131 -18.88 9.84 -16.52
C LYS A 131 -19.47 8.48 -16.91
N PRO A 132 -20.80 8.31 -16.84
CA PRO A 132 -21.42 7.06 -17.27
C PRO A 132 -21.16 6.83 -18.76
N PRO A 133 -20.78 5.62 -19.18
CA PRO A 133 -20.77 5.27 -20.60
C PRO A 133 -22.21 5.26 -21.14
N SER A 134 -22.36 5.56 -22.44
CA SER A 134 -23.66 5.52 -23.11
C SER A 134 -24.24 4.10 -23.20
N ALA A 135 -23.36 3.08 -23.24
CA ALA A 135 -23.70 1.67 -23.13
C ALA A 135 -23.18 1.12 -21.80
N ASP A 136 -23.90 0.20 -21.15
CA ASP A 136 -23.47 -0.46 -19.90
C ASP A 136 -23.26 0.46 -18.68
N ALA A 137 -23.97 1.58 -18.59
CA ALA A 137 -23.89 2.52 -17.46
C ALA A 137 -24.07 1.82 -16.09
N GLN A 138 -24.96 0.81 -16.04
CA GLN A 138 -25.23 0.01 -14.85
C GLN A 138 -23.98 -0.73 -14.33
N CYS A 139 -23.04 -1.10 -15.20
CA CYS A 139 -21.79 -1.73 -14.80
C CYS A 139 -20.83 -0.79 -14.05
N TYR A 140 -21.07 0.51 -14.08
CA TYR A 140 -20.26 1.51 -13.39
C TYR A 140 -20.97 2.08 -12.16
N LEU A 141 -22.28 1.83 -12.00
CA LEU A 141 -23.05 2.31 -10.87
C LEU A 141 -22.67 1.53 -9.61
N ASN A 142 -22.14 2.22 -8.61
CA ASN A 142 -21.76 1.61 -7.35
C ASN A 142 -22.92 1.63 -6.33
N ARG A 143 -22.69 0.96 -5.19
CA ARG A 143 -23.62 0.92 -4.05
C ARG A 143 -23.96 2.31 -3.47
N LYS A 144 -23.07 3.29 -3.64
CA LYS A 144 -23.24 4.69 -3.22
C LYS A 144 -23.96 5.55 -4.27
N LEU A 145 -24.58 4.91 -5.27
CA LEU A 145 -25.39 5.52 -6.32
C LEU A 145 -24.62 6.54 -7.18
N PHE A 146 -23.33 6.33 -7.41
CA PHE A 146 -22.56 7.09 -8.40
C PHE A 146 -21.74 6.20 -9.34
N TYR A 147 -21.47 6.70 -10.55
CA TYR A 147 -20.68 6.00 -11.55
C TYR A 147 -19.19 6.06 -11.22
N SER A 148 -18.53 4.91 -11.17
CA SER A 148 -17.13 4.83 -10.75
C SER A 148 -16.35 3.68 -11.41
N VAL A 149 -15.03 3.83 -11.38
CA VAL A 149 -14.06 2.75 -11.60
C VAL A 149 -13.41 2.45 -10.25
N GLN A 150 -13.36 1.17 -9.89
CA GLN A 150 -12.69 0.73 -8.69
C GLN A 150 -11.21 0.48 -8.97
N LEU A 151 -10.36 1.09 -8.15
CA LEU A 151 -8.92 0.85 -8.08
C LEU A 151 -8.64 0.05 -6.81
N GLN A 152 -8.23 -1.21 -6.95
CA GLN A 152 -7.71 -2.00 -5.84
C GLN A 152 -6.18 -1.88 -5.83
N ALA A 153 -5.56 -1.65 -4.69
CA ALA A 153 -4.11 -1.56 -4.57
C ALA A 153 -3.57 -2.21 -3.30
N VAL A 154 -2.30 -2.58 -3.32
CA VAL A 154 -1.56 -3.10 -2.16
C VAL A 154 -0.43 -2.14 -1.83
N SER A 155 -0.44 -1.55 -0.63
CA SER A 155 0.62 -0.66 -0.14
C SER A 155 1.46 -1.35 0.93
N ARG A 156 2.72 -0.92 1.06
CA ARG A 156 3.71 -1.50 1.96
C ARG A 156 4.71 -0.46 2.49
N PRO A 157 5.20 -0.57 3.72
CA PRO A 157 6.35 0.23 4.18
C PRO A 157 7.66 -0.22 3.53
N PRO A 158 8.71 0.63 3.49
CA PRO A 158 8.70 2.06 3.76
C PRO A 158 8.14 2.86 2.57
N GLY A 159 7.38 3.92 2.88
CA GLY A 159 6.73 4.77 1.87
C GLY A 159 5.26 4.40 1.65
N ASP A 160 4.39 5.40 1.66
CA ASP A 160 2.95 5.23 1.44
C ASP A 160 2.63 5.07 -0.05
N VAL A 161 3.20 4.03 -0.66
CA VAL A 161 3.18 3.80 -2.11
C VAL A 161 2.57 2.44 -2.44
N PRO A 162 1.65 2.35 -3.42
CA PRO A 162 1.13 1.07 -3.86
C PRO A 162 2.20 0.30 -4.67
N GLY A 163 2.50 -0.92 -4.22
CA GLY A 163 3.35 -1.90 -4.90
C GLY A 163 2.61 -2.79 -5.89
N TYR A 164 1.27 -2.71 -5.93
CA TYR A 164 0.41 -3.38 -6.90
C TYR A 164 -0.90 -2.61 -7.04
N PHE A 165 -1.51 -2.64 -8.22
CA PHE A 165 -2.84 -2.09 -8.43
C PHE A 165 -3.59 -2.80 -9.57
N TYR A 166 -4.90 -2.99 -9.39
CA TYR A 166 -5.84 -3.58 -10.35
C TYR A 166 -7.08 -2.69 -10.50
N ARG A 167 -7.66 -2.62 -11.70
CA ARG A 167 -8.77 -1.71 -12.02
C ARG A 167 -9.93 -2.46 -12.64
N ILE A 168 -11.15 -2.16 -12.22
CA ILE A 168 -12.38 -2.79 -12.71
C ILE A 168 -13.56 -1.80 -12.61
N PRO A 169 -14.65 -1.96 -13.37
CA PRO A 169 -15.85 -1.13 -13.20
C PRO A 169 -16.39 -1.16 -11.76
N GLY A 170 -16.91 -0.02 -11.28
CA GLY A 170 -17.20 0.23 -9.87
C GLY A 170 -18.46 -0.45 -9.30
N SER A 171 -19.25 -1.17 -10.11
CA SER A 171 -20.36 -1.98 -9.59
C SER A 171 -19.89 -3.26 -8.89
N VAL A 172 -18.65 -3.67 -9.13
CA VAL A 172 -18.08 -4.92 -8.61
C VAL A 172 -17.69 -4.74 -7.15
N HIS A 173 -17.92 -5.76 -6.30
CA HIS A 173 -17.47 -5.74 -4.90
C HIS A 173 -16.00 -6.09 -4.78
N ASP A 174 -15.33 -5.53 -3.76
CA ASP A 174 -13.93 -5.75 -3.38
C ASP A 174 -13.50 -7.22 -3.44
N THR A 175 -14.32 -8.12 -2.87
CA THR A 175 -14.09 -9.57 -2.92
C THR A 175 -14.04 -10.11 -4.35
N ARG A 176 -14.93 -9.65 -5.23
CA ARG A 176 -14.97 -10.08 -6.64
C ARG A 176 -13.85 -9.43 -7.45
N VAL A 177 -13.49 -8.18 -7.13
CA VAL A 177 -12.30 -7.53 -7.70
C VAL A 177 -11.06 -8.34 -7.39
N LEU A 178 -10.88 -8.76 -6.13
CA LEU A 178 -9.77 -9.60 -5.71
C LEU A 178 -9.71 -10.90 -6.51
N LYS A 179 -10.81 -11.66 -6.58
CA LYS A 179 -10.87 -12.95 -7.29
C LYS A 179 -10.54 -12.87 -8.77
N ASN A 180 -10.86 -11.74 -9.41
CA ASN A 180 -10.57 -11.50 -10.82
C ASN A 180 -9.17 -10.90 -11.05
N SER A 181 -8.51 -10.45 -9.99
CA SER A 181 -7.21 -9.80 -10.09
C SER A 181 -6.08 -10.83 -10.27
N PRO A 182 -5.03 -10.51 -11.05
CA PRO A 182 -3.81 -11.33 -11.14
C PRO A 182 -3.20 -11.69 -9.78
N LEU A 183 -3.34 -10.82 -8.77
CA LEU A 183 -2.91 -11.09 -7.40
C LEU A 183 -3.47 -12.40 -6.86
N TYR A 184 -4.76 -12.67 -7.09
CA TYR A 184 -5.43 -13.89 -6.63
C TYR A 184 -5.29 -15.06 -7.62
N THR A 185 -5.48 -14.80 -8.92
CA THR A 185 -5.52 -15.86 -9.94
C THR A 185 -4.15 -16.46 -10.24
N GLN A 186 -3.08 -15.66 -10.17
CA GLN A 186 -1.71 -16.07 -10.41
C GLN A 186 -0.90 -16.21 -9.11
N GLN A 187 -1.51 -15.98 -7.95
CA GLN A 187 -0.87 -16.08 -6.63
C GLN A 187 0.43 -15.28 -6.53
N LEU A 188 0.45 -14.08 -7.13
CA LEU A 188 1.67 -13.28 -7.26
C LEU A 188 2.25 -12.87 -5.91
N TYR A 189 1.38 -12.69 -4.91
CA TYR A 189 1.73 -12.16 -3.59
C TYR A 189 0.59 -12.42 -2.60
N PRO A 190 0.84 -12.63 -1.29
CA PRO A 190 2.15 -12.68 -0.62
C PRO A 190 2.86 -14.04 -0.78
N PRO A 191 4.19 -14.10 -0.59
CA PRO A 191 4.94 -15.36 -0.49
C PRO A 191 4.50 -16.21 0.70
N GLU A 192 4.83 -17.50 0.67
CA GLU A 192 4.50 -18.44 1.74
C GLU A 192 5.05 -17.98 3.10
N GLY A 193 4.25 -18.14 4.16
CA GLY A 193 4.60 -17.70 5.51
C GLY A 193 4.37 -16.21 5.78
N PHE A 194 3.96 -15.42 4.77
CA PHE A 194 3.59 -14.02 4.91
C PHE A 194 2.11 -13.79 4.57
N CYS A 195 1.56 -12.67 5.03
CA CYS A 195 0.16 -12.31 4.78
C CYS A 195 -0.03 -10.84 4.39
N ILE A 196 -1.19 -10.54 3.78
CA ILE A 196 -1.65 -9.18 3.52
C ILE A 196 -2.89 -8.86 4.37
N LEU A 197 -3.09 -7.58 4.69
CA LEU A 197 -4.23 -7.11 5.49
C LEU A 197 -5.33 -6.48 4.63
N GLY A 198 -6.54 -7.05 4.70
CA GLY A 198 -7.75 -6.52 4.05
C GLY A 198 -8.71 -5.89 5.05
N ASP A 199 -9.66 -5.08 4.57
CA ASP A 199 -10.77 -4.58 5.38
C ASP A 199 -11.82 -5.67 5.66
N GLY A 200 -12.92 -5.31 6.34
CA GLY A 200 -14.02 -6.22 6.62
C GLY A 200 -14.82 -6.66 5.39
N GLY A 201 -14.65 -5.99 4.24
CA GLY A 201 -15.26 -6.31 2.96
C GLY A 201 -14.57 -7.45 2.21
N TYR A 202 -13.36 -7.84 2.63
CA TYR A 202 -12.64 -9.00 2.11
C TYR A 202 -12.92 -10.28 2.92
N PRO A 203 -12.80 -11.47 2.30
CA PRO A 203 -12.78 -12.73 3.03
C PRO A 203 -11.46 -12.88 3.81
N CYS A 204 -11.53 -13.52 4.98
CA CYS A 204 -10.33 -13.93 5.72
C CYS A 204 -9.82 -15.25 5.12
N LEU A 205 -8.70 -15.25 4.40
CA LEU A 205 -8.23 -16.41 3.62
C LEU A 205 -6.81 -16.82 4.05
N SER A 206 -6.53 -18.12 3.93
CA SER A 206 -5.16 -18.66 4.01
C SER A 206 -4.64 -19.14 2.65
N ALA A 207 -5.54 -19.57 1.77
CA ALA A 207 -5.29 -19.98 0.40
C ALA A 207 -6.41 -19.42 -0.50
N PRO A 208 -6.14 -19.15 -1.80
CA PRO A 208 -4.84 -19.26 -2.48
C PRO A 208 -3.85 -18.15 -2.09
N ILE A 209 -4.31 -17.09 -1.42
CA ILE A 209 -3.46 -16.05 -0.84
C ILE A 209 -3.83 -15.85 0.63
N ALA A 210 -2.83 -15.58 1.47
CA ALA A 210 -3.05 -15.28 2.88
C ALA A 210 -3.51 -13.83 3.07
N LEU A 211 -4.81 -13.64 3.29
CA LEU A 211 -5.46 -12.34 3.48
C LEU A 211 -6.18 -12.29 4.82
N ILE A 212 -5.72 -11.44 5.73
CA ILE A 212 -6.24 -11.36 7.10
C ILE A 212 -7.10 -10.12 7.27
N THR A 213 -8.34 -10.33 7.73
CA THR A 213 -9.35 -9.28 7.92
C THR A 213 -9.72 -9.15 9.40
N PRO A 214 -10.28 -8.00 9.83
CA PRO A 214 -10.61 -7.79 11.24
C PRO A 214 -11.76 -8.72 11.68
N TYR A 215 -11.95 -8.86 12.99
CA TYR A 215 -13.15 -9.49 13.54
C TYR A 215 -14.37 -8.62 13.24
N LYS A 216 -15.45 -9.23 12.73
CA LYS A 216 -16.71 -8.53 12.43
C LYS A 216 -17.39 -8.08 13.73
N GLU A 217 -18.06 -6.93 13.66
CA GLU A 217 -18.85 -6.43 14.78
C GLU A 217 -20.15 -7.23 14.96
N PRO A 218 -20.67 -7.36 16.19
CA PRO A 218 -20.15 -6.83 17.46
C PRO A 218 -19.01 -7.67 18.05
N VAL A 219 -17.88 -7.03 18.39
CA VAL A 219 -16.69 -7.72 18.93
C VAL A 219 -16.76 -7.84 20.46
N ARG A 220 -17.17 -9.02 20.94
CA ARG A 220 -17.31 -9.27 22.39
C ARG A 220 -15.97 -9.47 23.10
N LEU A 221 -15.06 -10.23 22.51
CA LEU A 221 -13.77 -10.60 23.12
C LEU A 221 -12.78 -9.42 23.15
N VAL A 222 -12.13 -9.22 24.30
CA VAL A 222 -11.09 -8.16 24.47
C VAL A 222 -9.90 -8.39 23.55
N VAL A 223 -9.50 -9.65 23.36
CA VAL A 223 -8.40 -10.05 22.46
C VAL A 223 -8.71 -9.63 21.02
N ALA A 224 -9.94 -9.88 20.55
CA ALA A 224 -10.39 -9.49 19.22
C ALA A 224 -10.46 -7.96 19.05
N ARG A 225 -10.93 -7.21 20.07
CA ARG A 225 -10.90 -5.73 20.04
C ARG A 225 -9.48 -5.18 19.95
N ARG A 226 -8.54 -5.75 20.72
CA ARG A 226 -7.11 -5.38 20.66
C ARG A 226 -6.51 -5.68 19.29
N PHE A 227 -6.84 -6.84 18.71
CA PHE A 227 -6.42 -7.19 17.36
C PHE A 227 -6.95 -6.18 16.35
N ASN A 228 -8.26 -5.89 16.33
CA ASN A 228 -8.87 -4.94 15.40
C ASN A 228 -8.21 -3.55 15.50
N HIS A 229 -7.93 -3.06 16.70
CA HIS A 229 -7.23 -1.78 16.88
C HIS A 229 -5.83 -1.76 16.25
N ARG A 230 -5.07 -2.84 16.43
CA ARG A 230 -3.71 -2.98 15.87
C ARG A 230 -3.73 -3.20 14.36
N HIS A 231 -4.70 -3.98 13.89
CA HIS A 231 -4.97 -4.24 12.47
C HIS A 231 -5.34 -2.96 11.73
N ALA A 232 -6.23 -2.13 12.29
CA ALA A 232 -6.57 -0.82 11.73
C ALA A 232 -5.36 0.11 11.62
N LYS A 233 -4.50 0.15 12.66
CA LYS A 233 -3.23 0.91 12.61
C LYS A 233 -2.30 0.43 11.50
N ALA A 234 -2.12 -0.88 11.36
CA ALA A 234 -1.30 -1.47 10.32
C ALA A 234 -1.85 -1.17 8.91
N ARG A 235 -3.18 -1.22 8.76
CA ARG A 235 -3.88 -0.88 7.51
C ARG A 235 -3.80 0.59 7.14
N SER A 236 -3.65 1.51 8.09
CA SER A 236 -3.66 2.95 7.80
C SER A 236 -2.69 3.40 6.69
N ILE A 237 -1.66 2.61 6.38
CA ILE A 237 -0.75 2.85 5.25
C ILE A 237 -1.45 2.87 3.88
N ILE A 238 -2.36 1.95 3.57
CA ILE A 238 -3.03 1.92 2.26
C ILE A 238 -4.00 3.09 2.12
N GLU A 239 -4.70 3.43 3.20
CA GLU A 239 -5.57 4.59 3.28
C GLU A 239 -4.79 5.89 3.10
N ARG A 240 -3.64 6.03 3.78
CA ARG A 240 -2.74 7.17 3.62
C ARG A 240 -2.17 7.25 2.20
N SER A 241 -1.78 6.13 1.61
CA SER A 241 -1.30 6.05 0.22
C SER A 241 -2.35 6.60 -0.75
N PHE A 242 -3.60 6.16 -0.59
CA PHE A 242 -4.71 6.69 -1.38
C PHE A 242 -4.98 8.16 -1.11
N GLY A 243 -4.92 8.60 0.15
CA GLY A 243 -5.08 10.01 0.53
C GLY A 243 -4.04 10.92 -0.15
N ILE A 244 -2.77 10.53 -0.12
CA ILE A 244 -1.68 11.29 -0.76
C ILE A 244 -1.85 11.30 -2.28
N MET A 245 -2.18 10.15 -2.89
CA MET A 245 -2.41 10.06 -4.34
C MET A 245 -3.60 10.91 -4.78
N LYS A 246 -4.72 10.87 -4.05
CA LYS A 246 -5.90 11.72 -4.30
C LYS A 246 -5.57 13.19 -4.12
N THR A 247 -4.76 13.54 -3.11
CA THR A 247 -4.34 14.93 -2.86
C THR A 247 -3.50 15.47 -4.01
N ARG A 248 -2.56 14.67 -4.52
CA ARG A 248 -1.75 15.04 -5.69
C ARG A 248 -2.59 15.25 -6.93
N TRP A 249 -3.48 14.33 -7.20
CA TRP A 249 -4.31 14.31 -8.40
C TRP A 249 -5.73 14.77 -8.11
N ARG A 250 -5.89 15.80 -7.27
CA ARG A 250 -7.19 16.23 -6.73
C ARG A 250 -8.25 16.40 -7.83
N SER A 251 -7.87 17.02 -8.92
CA SER A 251 -8.78 17.28 -10.03
C SER A 251 -9.29 16.01 -10.71
N ILE A 252 -8.49 14.93 -10.76
CA ILE A 252 -8.85 13.64 -11.37
C ILE A 252 -9.70 12.78 -10.43
N PHE A 253 -9.41 12.80 -9.12
CA PHE A 253 -10.05 11.91 -8.17
C PHE A 253 -11.34 12.48 -7.53
N PHE A 254 -11.47 13.81 -7.45
CA PHE A 254 -12.66 14.45 -6.84
C PHE A 254 -13.69 14.93 -7.87
N LYS A 255 -13.33 15.07 -9.15
CA LYS A 255 -14.26 15.41 -10.23
C LYS A 255 -14.53 14.19 -11.11
N SER A 256 -15.69 14.17 -11.77
CA SER A 256 -15.97 13.14 -12.77
C SER A 256 -15.04 13.31 -13.95
N LEU A 257 -14.21 12.30 -14.21
CA LEU A 257 -13.22 12.37 -15.29
C LEU A 257 -13.91 12.55 -16.65
N GLU A 258 -13.56 13.62 -17.38
CA GLU A 258 -14.15 13.96 -18.68
C GLU A 258 -13.51 13.19 -19.85
N VAL A 259 -13.24 11.90 -19.65
CA VAL A 259 -12.69 11.02 -20.70
C VAL A 259 -13.66 9.88 -20.97
N LYS A 260 -13.43 9.18 -22.08
CA LYS A 260 -14.17 7.95 -22.38
C LYS A 260 -13.98 6.95 -21.23
N PRO A 261 -15.02 6.24 -20.76
CA PRO A 261 -14.89 5.27 -19.68
C PRO A 261 -13.86 4.17 -19.95
N THR A 262 -13.62 3.82 -21.22
CA THR A 262 -12.56 2.89 -21.63
C THR A 262 -11.13 3.44 -21.47
N PHE A 263 -10.97 4.76 -21.44
CA PHE A 263 -9.67 5.43 -21.23
C PHE A 263 -9.41 5.75 -19.76
N ALA A 264 -10.45 5.92 -18.94
CA ALA A 264 -10.32 6.27 -17.53
C ALA A 264 -9.39 5.31 -16.73
N PRO A 265 -9.46 3.97 -16.88
CA PRO A 265 -8.53 3.06 -16.20
C PRO A 265 -7.05 3.30 -16.57
N GLN A 266 -6.76 3.70 -17.81
CA GLN A 266 -5.39 4.01 -18.25
C GLN A 266 -4.86 5.29 -17.60
N VAL A 267 -5.73 6.30 -17.46
CA VAL A 267 -5.41 7.56 -16.77
C VAL A 267 -5.11 7.31 -15.30
N ILE A 268 -5.95 6.52 -14.62
CA ILE A 268 -5.76 6.13 -13.21
C ILE A 268 -4.43 5.40 -13.02
N ALA A 269 -4.09 4.49 -13.95
CA ALA A 269 -2.81 3.81 -13.94
C ALA A 269 -1.62 4.78 -14.08
N CYS A 270 -1.70 5.76 -14.98
CA CYS A 270 -0.68 6.80 -15.10
C CYS A 270 -0.53 7.61 -13.81
N CYS A 271 -1.64 7.99 -13.16
CA CYS A 271 -1.59 8.70 -11.87
C CYS A 271 -0.84 7.90 -10.79
N THR A 272 -1.02 6.57 -10.79
CA THR A 272 -0.35 5.66 -9.85
C THR A 272 1.15 5.58 -10.15
N ILE A 273 1.52 5.36 -11.42
CA ILE A 273 2.93 5.30 -11.86
C ILE A 273 3.65 6.63 -11.55
N LEU A 274 3.04 7.76 -11.88
CA LEU A 274 3.60 9.07 -11.60
C LEU A 274 3.75 9.33 -10.10
N HIS A 275 2.75 8.95 -9.29
CA HIS A 275 2.85 9.07 -7.84
C HIS A 275 4.06 8.32 -7.29
N ASN A 276 4.29 7.08 -7.73
CA ASN A 276 5.44 6.29 -7.32
C ASN A 276 6.77 6.93 -7.74
N ILE A 277 6.87 7.46 -8.98
CA ILE A 277 8.05 8.21 -9.45
C ILE A 277 8.31 9.43 -8.55
N CYS A 278 7.27 10.18 -8.17
CA CYS A 278 7.40 11.34 -7.30
C CYS A 278 7.94 10.95 -5.92
N VAL A 279 7.38 9.90 -5.31
CA VAL A 279 7.81 9.43 -4.00
C VAL A 279 9.25 8.90 -4.04
N SER A 280 9.64 8.20 -5.11
CA SER A 280 11.04 7.75 -5.29
C SER A 280 12.04 8.91 -5.38
N ASN A 281 11.59 10.08 -5.83
CA ASN A 281 12.38 11.30 -5.91
C ASN A 281 12.28 12.19 -4.66
N GLY A 282 11.66 11.70 -3.58
CA GLY A 282 11.45 12.47 -2.35
C GLY A 282 10.41 13.59 -2.47
N ASP A 283 9.68 13.68 -3.59
CA ASP A 283 8.59 14.63 -3.76
C ASP A 283 7.33 14.09 -3.08
N ILE A 284 7.28 14.18 -1.75
CA ILE A 284 6.17 13.69 -0.94
C ILE A 284 5.14 14.82 -0.78
N MET A 285 3.86 14.46 -0.88
CA MET A 285 2.77 15.39 -0.54
C MET A 285 2.21 15.03 0.82
N GLU A 286 1.82 16.05 1.60
CA GLU A 286 1.11 15.79 2.83
C GLU A 286 -0.32 15.31 2.52
N PRO A 287 -0.82 14.30 3.27
CA PRO A 287 -2.21 13.90 3.15
C PRO A 287 -3.09 15.09 3.55
N ALA A 288 -4.09 15.44 2.72
CA ALA A 288 -5.13 16.35 3.19
C ALA A 288 -5.88 15.69 4.38
N GLU A 289 -6.27 16.49 5.37
CA GLU A 289 -7.15 16.04 6.47
C GLU A 289 -8.51 15.61 5.92
N GLU A 290 -8.62 14.37 5.43
CA GLU A 290 -9.91 13.78 5.11
C GLU A 290 -10.48 13.10 6.35
N VAL A 291 -11.63 13.61 6.82
CA VAL A 291 -12.47 12.94 7.81
C VAL A 291 -13.03 11.68 7.16
N PHE A 292 -12.36 10.55 7.38
CA PHE A 292 -12.79 9.26 6.88
C PHE A 292 -14.04 8.79 7.64
N ARG A 293 -15.11 8.46 6.90
CA ARG A 293 -16.25 7.72 7.45
C ARG A 293 -16.03 6.24 7.15
N PRO A 294 -15.97 5.36 8.16
CA PRO A 294 -15.91 3.93 7.91
C PRO A 294 -17.10 3.51 7.03
N ASP A 295 -16.82 2.72 6.00
CA ASP A 295 -17.87 2.14 5.16
C ASP A 295 -18.47 0.96 5.94
N ASP A 296 -19.66 1.17 6.49
CA ASP A 296 -20.40 0.14 7.20
C ASP A 296 -21.02 -0.85 6.21
N ASN A 297 -20.80 -2.13 6.52
CA ASN A 297 -21.50 -3.32 6.03
C ASN A 297 -21.25 -3.72 4.56
N ALA A 298 -20.36 -4.71 4.40
CA ALA A 298 -20.32 -5.57 3.23
C ALA A 298 -20.94 -6.94 3.56
N ASP A 299 -22.14 -7.20 3.04
CA ASP A 299 -22.67 -8.56 2.93
C ASP A 299 -21.75 -9.38 2.01
N GLN A 300 -21.35 -10.57 2.49
CA GLN A 300 -20.46 -11.50 1.80
C GLN A 300 -21.26 -12.73 1.32
N PRO A 301 -21.00 -13.25 0.11
CA PRO A 301 -21.35 -14.63 -0.22
C PRO A 301 -20.46 -15.60 0.57
N HIS A 302 -21.09 -16.60 1.18
CA HIS A 302 -20.47 -17.57 2.08
C HIS A 302 -19.38 -18.43 1.41
N LEU A 303 -18.19 -18.51 2.00
CA LEU A 303 -17.08 -19.40 1.61
C LEU A 303 -16.65 -20.20 2.85
N HIS A 304 -17.08 -21.45 2.97
CA HIS A 304 -17.04 -22.12 4.29
C HIS A 304 -15.72 -22.82 4.67
N GLN A 305 -14.83 -23.18 3.73
CA GLN A 305 -13.64 -24.01 4.06
C GLN A 305 -12.32 -23.22 4.14
N ASP A 306 -11.97 -22.41 3.12
CA ASP A 306 -10.72 -21.63 3.13
C ASP A 306 -10.73 -20.51 4.18
N GLN A 307 -11.94 -20.08 4.56
CA GLN A 307 -12.16 -19.06 5.56
C GLN A 307 -11.76 -19.54 6.96
N GLN A 308 -12.03 -20.81 7.30
CA GLN A 308 -11.67 -21.38 8.61
C GLN A 308 -10.16 -21.37 8.85
N ARG A 309 -9.36 -21.68 7.82
CA ARG A 309 -7.89 -21.65 7.93
C ARG A 309 -7.34 -20.23 8.01
N GLY A 310 -7.92 -19.27 7.28
CA GLY A 310 -7.58 -17.85 7.41
C GLY A 310 -7.87 -17.32 8.82
N GLU A 311 -8.99 -17.74 9.40
CA GLU A 311 -9.38 -17.40 10.77
C GLU A 311 -8.39 -17.93 11.81
N GLN A 312 -7.80 -19.11 11.61
CA GLN A 312 -6.74 -19.63 12.49
C GLN A 312 -5.49 -18.73 12.52
N ILE A 313 -5.05 -18.23 11.35
CA ILE A 313 -3.92 -17.29 11.26
C ILE A 313 -4.27 -16.01 12.04
N ARG A 314 -5.49 -15.49 11.87
CA ARG A 314 -5.99 -14.33 12.60
C ARG A 314 -5.98 -14.58 14.12
N GLU A 315 -6.47 -15.73 14.57
CA GLU A 315 -6.47 -16.08 16.00
C GLU A 315 -5.06 -16.15 16.59
N HIS A 316 -4.11 -16.74 15.85
CA HIS A 316 -2.71 -16.78 16.25
C HIS A 316 -2.11 -15.37 16.41
N MET A 317 -2.38 -14.48 15.45
CA MET A 317 -1.97 -13.08 15.54
C MET A 317 -2.64 -12.35 16.71
N ALA A 318 -3.94 -12.58 16.93
CA ALA A 318 -4.69 -11.95 18.03
C ALA A 318 -4.19 -12.39 19.41
N ALA A 319 -3.86 -13.68 19.57
CA ALA A 319 -3.22 -14.21 20.76
C ALA A 319 -1.84 -13.58 20.98
N ALA A 320 -1.00 -13.49 19.94
CA ALA A 320 0.32 -12.87 20.02
C ALA A 320 0.28 -11.38 20.40
N VAL A 321 -0.73 -10.63 19.92
CA VAL A 321 -0.97 -9.24 20.32
C VAL A 321 -1.26 -9.13 21.83
N SER A 322 -1.95 -10.12 22.41
CA SER A 322 -2.36 -10.08 23.81
C SER A 322 -1.31 -10.65 24.77
N ALA A 323 -0.52 -11.64 24.34
CA ALA A 323 0.47 -12.32 25.18
C ALA A 323 1.59 -11.40 25.73
N ARG A 324 2.06 -10.42 24.93
CA ARG A 324 3.12 -9.50 25.38
C ARG A 324 2.63 -8.45 26.37
N MET A 325 1.33 -8.19 26.47
CA MET A 325 0.80 -7.27 27.46
C MET A 325 0.80 -7.87 28.86
N VAL A 326 0.58 -9.18 28.97
CA VAL A 326 0.65 -9.93 30.23
C VAL A 326 2.09 -9.89 30.79
N TRP A 327 3.11 -10.06 29.94
CA TRP A 327 4.51 -9.93 30.35
C TRP A 327 4.88 -8.53 30.84
N TRP A 328 4.45 -7.46 30.15
CA TRP A 328 4.69 -6.08 30.60
C TRP A 328 3.89 -5.69 31.84
N GLN A 329 2.67 -6.23 32.02
CA GLN A 329 1.87 -6.04 33.23
C GLN A 329 2.45 -6.81 34.43
N LEU A 330 2.98 -8.03 34.22
CA LEU A 330 3.71 -8.78 35.24
C LEU A 330 5.05 -8.11 35.61
N LEU A 331 5.76 -7.52 34.64
CA LEU A 331 6.96 -6.71 34.89
C LEU A 331 6.65 -5.41 35.64
N ARG A 332 5.50 -4.78 35.38
CA ARG A 332 5.02 -3.60 36.15
C ARG A 332 4.56 -3.97 37.55
N LEU A 333 3.88 -5.11 37.74
CA LEU A 333 3.46 -5.57 39.07
C LEU A 333 4.65 -5.99 39.93
N SER A 334 5.69 -6.58 39.33
CA SER A 334 6.96 -6.86 40.02
C SER A 334 7.78 -5.60 40.34
N HIS A 335 7.63 -4.51 39.57
CA HIS A 335 8.21 -3.19 39.91
C HIS A 335 7.33 -2.33 40.85
N CYS A 336 6.02 -2.59 40.95
CA CYS A 336 5.14 -1.92 41.92
C CYS A 336 5.19 -2.57 43.31
N SER A 337 5.52 -3.87 43.41
CA SER A 337 5.64 -4.56 44.69
C SER A 337 6.93 -4.24 45.46
N SER A 338 7.84 -3.43 44.90
CA SER A 338 9.11 -3.03 45.51
C SER A 338 9.16 -1.56 46.00
N ARG A 339 8.02 -0.85 46.00
CA ARG A 339 7.91 0.48 46.63
C ARG A 339 6.84 0.48 47.71
N GLY A 340 7.21 -0.06 48.88
CA GLY A 340 6.44 0.06 50.10
C GLY A 340 7.35 -0.04 51.32
N MET A 341 7.45 1.08 52.05
CA MET A 341 7.96 1.24 53.42
C MET A 341 9.50 1.31 53.59
N SER A 342 10.02 2.54 53.63
CA SER A 342 11.16 2.90 54.50
C SER A 342 10.61 3.45 55.82
N PRO A 343 11.24 3.21 56.97
CA PRO A 343 12.12 4.24 57.54
C PRO A 343 13.34 3.62 58.31
N PRO A 344 14.13 4.36 59.11
CA PRO A 344 15.38 5.00 58.70
C PRO A 344 16.64 4.49 59.45
N ASP A 345 17.81 4.89 58.92
CA ASP A 345 19.14 5.04 59.53
C ASP A 345 19.75 3.96 60.45
N GLY A 346 21.01 3.57 60.13
CA GLY A 346 21.94 3.01 61.11
C GLY A 346 23.09 2.15 60.57
N GLY A 347 24.22 2.80 60.29
CA GLY A 347 25.61 2.36 60.58
C GLY A 347 26.08 0.89 60.41
N ASN A 348 26.98 0.72 59.43
CA ASN A 348 28.32 0.12 59.58
C ASN A 348 28.49 -1.35 60.09
N LYS A 349 28.94 -2.26 59.20
CA LYS A 349 30.16 -3.13 59.30
C LYS A 349 30.06 -4.34 58.35
N GLY A 350 31.16 -4.64 57.65
CA GLY A 350 31.18 -5.59 56.53
C GLY A 350 31.49 -7.05 56.85
N ARG A 351 31.59 -7.87 55.78
CA ARG A 351 32.54 -8.98 55.55
C ARG A 351 32.26 -9.65 54.19
N ARG A 352 33.33 -10.25 53.65
CA ARG A 352 33.47 -10.98 52.37
C ARG A 352 32.84 -12.39 52.38
N LEU A 353 32.89 -13.01 51.18
CA LEU A 353 32.83 -14.43 50.78
C LEU A 353 31.45 -14.79 50.17
N ASP A 354 31.29 -15.49 49.04
CA ASP A 354 32.20 -16.23 48.16
C ASP A 354 31.53 -16.49 46.79
N ARG A 355 32.35 -16.98 45.85
CA ARG A 355 32.09 -17.30 44.42
C ARG A 355 31.01 -18.37 44.17
N TRP A 356 30.44 -18.39 42.96
CA TRP A 356 30.54 -19.48 41.94
C TRP A 356 29.72 -19.12 40.65
N PRO A 357 29.93 -19.76 39.48
CA PRO A 357 30.29 -19.15 38.17
C PRO A 357 29.19 -19.34 37.07
N PRO A 358 29.41 -18.97 35.78
CA PRO A 358 28.36 -18.92 34.75
C PRO A 358 28.18 -20.27 34.02
N PRO A 359 27.04 -20.49 33.31
CA PRO A 359 26.75 -21.77 32.67
C PRO A 359 27.49 -21.94 31.34
N LYS A 360 28.09 -23.13 31.14
CA LYS A 360 28.70 -23.61 29.89
C LYS A 360 27.75 -24.52 29.11
N CYS A 361 27.79 -24.36 27.79
CA CYS A 361 27.28 -25.29 26.78
C CYS A 361 27.90 -26.69 26.92
N LEU A 362 27.14 -27.73 26.57
CA LEU A 362 27.65 -29.08 26.35
C LEU A 362 27.25 -29.57 24.96
N ILE A 363 28.29 -29.93 24.20
CA ILE A 363 28.33 -30.72 22.97
C ILE A 363 29.06 -32.02 23.37
N HIS A 364 28.61 -33.17 22.87
CA HIS A 364 29.35 -34.44 22.79
C HIS A 364 28.82 -35.14 21.51
N GLU A 365 29.59 -35.30 20.42
CA GLU A 365 30.54 -36.40 20.09
C GLU A 365 30.04 -37.80 20.53
N GLY A 366 29.95 -38.88 19.73
CA GLY A 366 30.38 -39.25 18.37
C GLY A 366 30.59 -40.80 18.32
N VAL A 367 30.80 -41.36 17.11
CA VAL A 367 31.41 -42.69 16.77
C VAL A 367 30.44 -43.90 16.57
N PRO A 368 30.65 -44.86 15.60
CA PRO A 368 31.29 -44.85 14.26
C PRO A 368 30.45 -45.50 13.10
N LEU A 369 31.01 -45.41 11.89
CA LEU A 369 30.59 -45.99 10.59
C LEU A 369 30.61 -47.53 10.49
N PRO A 370 29.93 -48.11 9.48
CA PRO A 370 30.64 -48.94 8.52
C PRO A 370 30.27 -48.69 7.03
N ARG A 371 31.25 -48.85 6.14
CA ARG A 371 31.13 -49.10 4.68
C ARG A 371 31.84 -50.44 4.38
N PRO A 372 31.85 -51.00 3.16
CA PRO A 372 31.00 -50.85 1.96
C PRO A 372 30.51 -52.22 1.43
N ARG A 373 29.72 -52.26 0.35
CA ARG A 373 29.88 -53.27 -0.72
C ARG A 373 29.30 -52.79 -2.05
N SER A 374 30.19 -52.72 -3.02
CA SER A 374 30.01 -52.51 -4.46
C SER A 374 29.46 -53.74 -5.17
N GLY A 375 28.79 -53.56 -6.30
CA GLY A 375 28.83 -54.55 -7.40
C GLY A 375 27.64 -54.54 -8.35
N PHE A 376 27.90 -54.12 -9.60
CA PHE A 376 27.35 -54.57 -10.90
C PHE A 376 25.80 -54.61 -11.09
N ALA A 377 25.19 -54.22 -12.21
CA ALA A 377 25.62 -53.91 -13.56
C ALA A 377 24.66 -52.87 -14.19
#